data_AF-A0A074RIM3-F1
#
_entry.id   AF-A0A074RIM3-F1
#
_cell.length_a   1.000
_cell.length_b   1.000
_cell.length_c   1.000
_cell.angle_alpha   90.00
_cell.angle_beta   90.00
_cell.angle_gamma   90.00
#
_symmetry.space_group_name_H-M   'P 1'
#
loop_
_entity.id
_entity.type
_entity.pdbx_description
1 polymer ?
#
loop_
_entity_poly.entity_id
_entity_poly.type
_entity_poly.pdbx_seq_one_letter_code
_entity_poly.pdbx_strand_id
1 'polypeptide(L)'
;MDNILGSVLSPIVSCAAPVSRPLASSANSSIQKYSADRIQLPIVIDFQSDKGKEEIRNWYRKQPATGFTHIEHRKETTGRFRHEFVVFRLNNSTICRFDRRAREDMRGHALKDEGTESEDSAHVITEADTESRACLSKSEVLMSAPIDGECDLEFILAVCCGIQSHREAKSYSLLHYNCYFFSWTL
;
A
#
# COMPACT_ATOMS: atom_id res chain seq x y z
N MET A 1 59.52 11.40 28.35
CA MET A 1 58.46 12.44 28.30
C MET A 1 58.13 12.62 26.83
N ASP A 2 57.45 11.65 26.22
CA ASP A 2 55.98 11.48 26.13
C ASP A 2 55.60 11.79 24.67
N ASN A 3 55.28 10.76 23.86
CA ASN A 3 53.91 10.35 23.50
C ASN A 3 53.26 11.36 22.51
N ILE A 4 52.60 11.03 21.39
CA ILE A 4 51.94 9.83 20.87
C ILE A 4 51.68 10.02 19.37
N LEU A 5 51.70 8.88 18.67
CA LEU A 5 51.15 8.52 17.35
C LEU A 5 49.97 9.39 16.84
N GLY A 6 50.12 10.02 15.67
CA GLY A 6 49.04 10.61 14.90
C GLY A 6 48.72 9.79 13.65
N SER A 7 47.89 8.76 13.79
CA SER A 7 47.33 8.02 12.65
C SER A 7 46.11 8.76 12.09
N VAL A 8 46.25 9.30 10.89
CA VAL A 8 45.13 9.87 10.11
C VAL A 8 44.36 8.71 9.50
N LEU A 9 43.18 8.41 10.05
CA LEU A 9 42.22 7.49 9.44
C LEU A 9 41.30 8.30 8.50
N SER A 10 41.55 8.18 7.21
CA SER A 10 40.62 8.61 6.16
C SER A 10 39.42 7.65 6.13
N PRO A 11 38.16 8.12 6.09
CA PRO A 11 37.03 7.24 5.83
C PRO A 11 37.04 6.84 4.34
N ILE A 12 37.19 5.54 4.08
CA ILE A 12 36.94 4.94 2.77
C ILE A 12 35.43 4.96 2.57
N VAL A 13 34.95 5.89 1.74
CA VAL A 13 33.60 5.86 1.19
C VAL A 13 33.56 4.71 0.18
N SER A 14 32.98 3.58 0.59
CA SER A 14 32.65 2.49 -0.32
C SER A 14 31.35 2.85 -1.04
N CYS A 15 31.46 3.38 -2.25
CA CYS A 15 30.33 3.52 -3.16
C CYS A 15 29.93 2.13 -3.66
N ALA A 16 28.96 1.50 -3.01
CA ALA A 16 28.31 0.31 -3.53
C ALA A 16 27.43 0.69 -4.74
N ALA A 17 27.60 -0.09 -5.81
CA ALA A 17 27.03 0.06 -7.15
C ALA A 17 25.49 0.14 -7.18
N PRO A 18 24.90 0.69 -8.27
CA PRO A 18 23.46 0.68 -8.46
C PRO A 18 22.98 -0.76 -8.67
N VAL A 19 22.07 -1.22 -7.80
CA VAL A 19 21.31 -2.45 -8.03
C VAL A 19 20.28 -2.14 -9.11
N SER A 20 20.64 -2.44 -10.36
CA SER A 20 19.70 -2.51 -11.48
C SER A 20 18.58 -3.51 -11.14
N ARG A 21 17.36 -3.02 -10.95
CA ARG A 21 16.16 -3.87 -10.87
C ARG A 21 15.98 -4.59 -12.21
N PRO A 22 15.82 -5.92 -12.25
CA PRO A 22 15.42 -6.58 -13.48
C PRO A 22 13.94 -6.26 -13.75
N LEU A 23 13.67 -5.52 -14.83
CA LEU A 23 12.36 -5.56 -15.50
C LEU A 23 12.20 -6.95 -16.11
N ALA A 24 11.56 -7.87 -15.38
CA ALA A 24 11.04 -9.08 -15.98
C ALA A 24 9.70 -8.74 -16.67
N SER A 25 9.73 -8.38 -17.95
CA SER A 25 8.53 -8.42 -18.77
C SER A 25 8.25 -9.88 -19.14
N SER A 26 7.37 -10.55 -18.40
CA SER A 26 6.80 -11.81 -18.86
C SER A 26 5.60 -11.52 -19.76
N ALA A 27 5.88 -11.39 -21.05
CA ALA A 27 4.86 -11.38 -22.09
C ALA A 27 4.43 -12.83 -22.33
N ASN A 28 3.36 -13.24 -21.65
CA ASN A 28 2.37 -14.26 -22.04
C ASN A 28 1.50 -14.56 -20.81
N SER A 29 0.28 -14.03 -20.76
CA SER A 29 -0.71 -14.57 -19.82
C SER A 29 -2.07 -14.66 -20.48
N SER A 30 -2.48 -15.88 -20.82
CA SER A 30 -3.85 -16.29 -20.57
C SER A 30 -4.22 -15.85 -19.15
N ILE A 31 -5.37 -15.19 -18.98
CA ILE A 31 -5.80 -14.60 -17.71
C ILE A 31 -6.12 -15.74 -16.75
N GLN A 32 -5.12 -16.26 -16.05
CA GLN A 32 -5.31 -17.21 -14.96
C GLN A 32 -5.58 -16.40 -13.69
N LYS A 33 -6.76 -16.60 -13.08
CA LYS A 33 -7.06 -16.06 -11.76
C LYS A 33 -6.05 -16.59 -10.75
N TYR A 34 -5.63 -15.75 -9.80
CA TYR A 34 -4.82 -16.21 -8.68
C TYR A 34 -5.66 -17.14 -7.80
N SER A 35 -5.04 -18.23 -7.34
CA SER A 35 -5.66 -19.06 -6.28
C SER A 35 -5.60 -18.31 -4.96
N ALA A 36 -6.55 -18.60 -4.06
CA ALA A 36 -6.50 -18.20 -2.66
C ALA A 36 -5.28 -18.79 -1.91
N ASP A 37 -4.52 -19.70 -2.54
CA ASP A 37 -3.33 -20.34 -1.98
C ASP A 37 -2.01 -19.74 -2.49
N ARG A 38 -2.06 -18.66 -3.29
CA ARG A 38 -0.85 -17.99 -3.79
C ARG A 38 -0.65 -16.64 -3.12
N ILE A 39 0.59 -16.37 -2.72
CA ILE A 39 1.00 -15.05 -2.25
C ILE A 39 0.96 -14.08 -3.44
N GLN A 40 0.35 -12.91 -3.23
CA GLN A 40 0.37 -11.78 -4.15
C GLN A 40 1.17 -10.67 -3.48
N LEU A 41 1.87 -9.84 -4.26
CA LEU A 41 2.49 -8.63 -3.72
C LEU A 41 1.49 -7.47 -3.79
N PRO A 42 1.60 -6.47 -2.89
CA PRO A 42 0.86 -5.22 -3.04
C PRO A 42 1.11 -4.59 -4.41
N ILE A 43 0.08 -4.02 -5.01
CA ILE A 43 0.20 -3.17 -6.19
C ILE A 43 0.09 -1.70 -5.79
N VAL A 44 0.80 -0.83 -6.49
CA VAL A 44 0.55 0.61 -6.43
C VAL A 44 -0.66 0.91 -7.33
N ILE A 45 -1.61 1.67 -6.79
CA ILE A 45 -2.78 2.14 -7.51
C ILE A 45 -2.42 3.47 -8.15
N ASP A 46 -2.12 3.45 -9.45
CA ASP A 46 -1.88 4.65 -10.25
C ASP A 46 -2.98 4.84 -11.30
N PHE A 47 -3.91 5.75 -11.04
CA PHE A 47 -4.94 6.15 -12.02
C PHE A 47 -4.49 7.27 -12.95
N GLN A 48 -3.30 7.85 -12.76
CA GLN A 48 -2.80 8.97 -13.55
C GLN A 48 -2.15 8.51 -14.85
N SER A 49 -1.48 7.34 -14.85
CA SER A 49 -0.86 6.78 -16.06
C SER A 49 -1.71 5.68 -16.71
N ASP A 50 -1.63 5.56 -18.04
CA ASP A 50 -2.35 4.50 -18.76
C ASP A 50 -1.81 3.10 -18.42
N LYS A 51 -0.50 3.00 -18.13
CA LYS A 51 0.12 1.77 -17.64
C LYS A 51 -0.43 1.39 -16.26
N GLY A 52 -0.53 2.33 -15.33
CA GLY A 52 -1.09 2.10 -13.99
C GLY A 52 -2.56 1.65 -14.07
N LYS A 53 -3.38 2.31 -14.89
CA LYS A 53 -4.77 1.89 -15.15
C LYS A 53 -4.87 0.46 -15.69
N GLU A 54 -3.94 0.06 -16.57
CA GLU A 54 -3.88 -1.31 -17.09
C GLU A 54 -3.43 -2.31 -16.03
N GLU A 55 -2.46 -1.96 -15.20
CA GLU A 55 -2.00 -2.79 -14.06
C GLU A 55 -3.13 -3.01 -13.05
N ILE A 56 -3.89 -1.96 -12.69
CA ILE A 56 -5.07 -2.05 -11.81
C ILE A 56 -6.13 -2.98 -12.43
N ARG A 57 -6.48 -2.79 -13.71
CA ARG A 57 -7.47 -3.63 -14.41
C ARG A 57 -7.03 -5.09 -14.46
N ASN A 58 -5.74 -5.35 -14.69
CA ASN A 58 -5.19 -6.70 -14.71
C ASN A 58 -5.12 -7.32 -13.32
N TRP A 59 -4.76 -6.55 -12.30
CA TRP A 59 -4.81 -7.00 -10.91
C TRP A 59 -6.23 -7.37 -10.51
N TYR A 60 -7.22 -6.50 -10.76
CA TYR A 60 -8.63 -6.74 -10.44
C TYR A 60 -9.15 -8.04 -11.08
N ARG A 61 -8.94 -8.22 -12.40
CA ARG A 61 -9.38 -9.41 -13.14
C ARG A 61 -8.76 -10.72 -12.65
N LYS A 62 -7.58 -10.65 -12.05
CA LYS A 62 -6.87 -11.82 -11.52
C LYS A 62 -7.34 -12.19 -10.12
N GLN A 63 -8.15 -11.38 -9.44
CA GLN A 63 -8.56 -11.71 -8.09
C GLN A 63 -9.53 -12.90 -8.06
N PRO A 64 -9.34 -13.83 -7.09
CA PRO A 64 -10.22 -14.99 -6.95
C PRO A 64 -11.66 -14.59 -6.58
N ALA A 65 -11.82 -13.50 -5.83
CA ALA A 65 -13.08 -12.84 -5.54
C ALA A 65 -12.89 -11.32 -5.51
N THR A 66 -13.94 -10.56 -5.79
CA THR A 66 -13.97 -9.08 -5.77
C THR A 66 -15.13 -8.55 -4.94
N GLY A 67 -16.19 -9.35 -4.74
CA GLY A 67 -17.26 -9.07 -3.80
C GLY A 67 -16.80 -9.14 -2.34
N PHE A 68 -17.28 -8.21 -1.51
CA PHE A 68 -17.06 -8.16 -0.07
C PHE A 68 -18.32 -7.73 0.67
N THR A 69 -18.41 -8.14 1.93
CA THR A 69 -19.58 -7.90 2.81
C THR A 69 -19.19 -7.31 4.16
N HIS A 70 -17.90 -7.07 4.39
CA HIS A 70 -17.41 -6.62 5.68
C HIS A 70 -16.19 -5.72 5.51
N ILE A 71 -16.19 -4.58 6.20
CA ILE A 71 -15.12 -3.60 6.22
C ILE A 71 -14.57 -3.46 7.64
N GLU A 72 -13.25 -3.26 7.75
CA GLU A 72 -12.61 -2.88 8.99
C GLU A 72 -11.65 -1.71 8.75
N HIS A 73 -11.78 -0.67 9.56
CA HIS A 73 -10.77 0.36 9.71
C HIS A 73 -9.82 -0.07 10.83
N ARG A 74 -8.52 -0.12 10.51
CA ARG A 74 -7.49 -0.70 11.36
C ARG A 74 -6.29 0.23 11.52
N LYS A 75 -5.55 0.02 12.60
CA LYS A 75 -4.36 0.81 12.95
C LYS A 75 -3.18 -0.06 13.33
N GLU A 76 -2.01 0.23 12.76
CA GLU A 76 -0.77 -0.41 13.18
C GLU A 76 -0.47 -0.05 14.64
N THR A 77 -0.21 -1.07 15.47
CA THR A 77 0.11 -0.90 16.90
C THR A 77 1.59 -0.60 17.12
N THR A 78 2.42 -0.82 16.10
CA THR A 78 3.87 -0.60 16.09
C THR A 78 4.25 0.53 15.14
N GLY A 79 5.46 1.06 15.29
CA GLY A 79 5.95 2.19 14.49
C GLY A 79 5.58 3.57 15.07
N ARG A 80 6.32 4.60 14.65
CA ARG A 80 6.20 5.96 15.21
C ARG A 80 4.88 6.65 14.85
N PHE A 81 4.36 6.38 13.65
CA PHE A 81 3.21 7.09 13.11
C PHE A 81 1.92 6.26 13.11
N ARG A 82 1.96 5.03 13.64
CA ARG A 82 0.82 4.10 13.80
C ARG A 82 -0.18 4.18 12.65
N HIS A 83 0.26 3.73 11.49
CA HIS A 83 -0.44 3.91 10.22
C HIS A 83 -1.85 3.31 10.25
N GLU A 84 -2.81 4.04 9.70
CA GLU A 84 -4.21 3.61 9.59
C GLU A 84 -4.53 3.13 8.17
N PHE A 85 -5.36 2.10 8.06
CA PHE A 85 -5.67 1.46 6.79
C PHE A 85 -7.03 0.77 6.87
N VAL A 86 -7.61 0.48 5.72
CA VAL A 86 -8.87 -0.25 5.62
C VAL A 86 -8.65 -1.62 5.02
N VAL A 87 -9.41 -2.60 5.52
CA VAL A 87 -9.44 -3.95 4.97
C VAL A 87 -10.88 -4.39 4.69
N PHE A 88 -11.02 -5.19 3.64
CA PHE A 88 -12.28 -5.75 3.18
C PHE A 88 -12.18 -7.27 3.20
N ARG A 89 -13.15 -7.94 3.83
CA ARG A 89 -13.22 -9.40 3.80
C ARG A 89 -13.96 -9.83 2.55
N LEU A 90 -13.23 -10.46 1.62
CA LEU A 90 -13.78 -10.90 0.35
C LEU A 90 -14.57 -12.20 0.53
N ASN A 91 -15.49 -12.47 -0.39
CA ASN A 91 -16.43 -13.60 -0.31
C ASN A 91 -15.77 -14.99 -0.36
N ASN A 92 -14.47 -15.07 -0.65
CA ASN A 92 -13.68 -16.30 -0.65
C ASN A 92 -12.71 -16.42 0.55
N SER A 93 -12.99 -15.70 1.65
CA SER A 93 -12.18 -15.68 2.88
C SER A 93 -10.81 -14.99 2.77
N THR A 94 -10.46 -14.43 1.61
CA THR A 94 -9.27 -13.57 1.48
C THR A 94 -9.57 -12.16 1.98
N ILE A 95 -8.52 -11.40 2.29
CA ILE A 95 -8.63 -10.04 2.82
C ILE A 95 -7.97 -9.09 1.83
N CYS A 96 -8.68 -8.04 1.40
CA CYS A 96 -8.08 -6.98 0.61
C CYS A 96 -7.76 -5.78 1.50
N ARG A 97 -6.49 -5.42 1.62
CA ARG A 97 -5.99 -4.26 2.35
C ARG A 97 -5.73 -3.11 1.38
N PHE A 98 -6.15 -1.91 1.76
CA PHE A 98 -5.82 -0.67 1.06
C PHE A 98 -5.05 0.28 1.98
N ASP A 99 -3.99 0.87 1.46
CA ASP A 99 -3.15 1.85 2.15
C ASP A 99 -3.03 3.12 1.33
N ARG A 100 -2.96 4.27 2.01
CA ARG A 100 -2.51 5.56 1.47
C ARG A 100 -1.31 6.06 2.25
N ARG A 101 -0.18 6.31 1.58
CA ARG A 101 1.06 6.78 2.22
C ARG A 101 1.67 7.94 1.46
N ALA A 102 2.57 8.69 2.08
CA ALA A 102 3.54 9.47 1.31
C ALA A 102 4.48 8.49 0.60
N ARG A 103 4.84 8.81 -0.64
CA ARG A 103 5.92 8.09 -1.34
C ARG A 103 7.17 8.00 -0.46
N GLU A 104 7.82 6.83 -0.46
CA GLU A 104 8.94 6.52 0.46
C GLU A 104 10.03 7.59 0.41
N ASP A 105 10.41 8.03 -0.79
CA ASP A 105 11.43 9.05 -1.05
C ASP A 105 11.02 10.47 -0.64
N MET A 106 9.74 10.68 -0.33
CA MET A 106 9.17 12.00 -0.03
C MET A 106 8.56 12.12 1.37
N ARG A 107 8.66 11.09 2.22
CA ARG A 107 8.02 11.06 3.55
C ARG A 107 8.41 12.24 4.44
N GLY A 108 9.64 12.72 4.35
CA GLY A 108 10.11 13.89 5.10
C GLY A 108 9.40 15.20 4.72
N HIS A 109 8.77 15.27 3.56
CA HIS A 109 8.04 16.44 3.05
C HIS A 109 6.54 16.41 3.37
N ALA A 110 6.03 15.32 3.94
CA ALA A 110 4.61 15.17 4.25
C ALA A 110 4.10 16.11 5.36
N LEU A 111 5.01 16.80 6.08
CA LEU A 111 4.68 17.79 7.11
C LEU A 111 4.37 19.18 6.55
N LYS A 112 4.62 19.41 5.25
CA LYS A 112 4.29 20.69 4.62
C LYS A 112 2.79 20.77 4.37
N ASP A 113 2.26 21.99 4.33
CA ASP A 113 0.83 22.23 4.17
C ASP A 113 0.33 21.75 2.80
N GLU A 114 1.12 21.98 1.75
CA GLU A 114 0.88 21.46 0.41
C GLU A 114 0.93 19.92 0.31
N GLY A 115 1.53 19.27 1.32
CA GLY A 115 1.79 17.83 1.34
C GLY A 115 2.86 17.40 0.34
N THR A 116 2.79 16.14 -0.04
CA THR A 116 3.67 15.49 -1.02
C THR A 116 2.89 14.55 -1.92
N GLU A 117 3.52 13.96 -2.92
CA GLU A 117 2.93 12.87 -3.69
C GLU A 117 2.50 11.70 -2.78
N SER A 118 1.24 11.28 -2.96
CA SER A 118 0.70 10.09 -2.31
C SER A 118 0.98 8.83 -3.12
N GLU A 119 1.11 7.72 -2.41
CA GLU A 119 1.11 6.37 -2.97
C GLU A 119 -0.04 5.60 -2.31
N ASP A 120 -1.04 5.26 -3.12
CA ASP A 120 -2.11 4.36 -2.71
C ASP A 120 -1.75 2.94 -3.16
N SER A 121 -2.04 1.94 -2.35
CA SER A 121 -1.78 0.54 -2.71
C SER A 121 -2.93 -0.39 -2.33
N ALA A 122 -3.05 -1.49 -3.05
CA ALA A 122 -3.99 -2.57 -2.78
C ALA A 122 -3.24 -3.90 -2.62
N HIS A 123 -3.65 -4.69 -1.65
CA HIS A 123 -3.03 -5.98 -1.36
C HIS A 123 -4.07 -7.04 -0.99
N VAL A 124 -4.21 -8.09 -1.80
CA VAL A 124 -5.00 -9.27 -1.43
C VAL A 124 -4.13 -10.22 -0.62
N ILE A 125 -4.39 -10.23 0.68
CA ILE A 125 -3.76 -11.10 1.68
C ILE A 125 -4.50 -12.44 1.66
N THR A 126 -3.81 -13.44 1.14
CA THR A 126 -4.28 -14.83 1.02
C THR A 126 -3.96 -15.65 2.26
N GLU A 127 -4.44 -16.90 2.35
CA GLU A 127 -4.05 -17.78 3.47
C GLU A 127 -2.56 -18.13 3.45
N ALA A 128 -1.97 -18.23 2.26
CA ALA A 128 -0.55 -18.48 2.07
C ALA A 128 0.34 -17.29 2.49
N ASP A 129 -0.20 -16.07 2.54
CA ASP A 129 0.52 -14.85 2.94
C ASP A 129 0.61 -14.73 4.48
N THR A 130 1.34 -15.67 5.08
CA THR A 130 1.46 -15.80 6.54
C THR A 130 2.06 -14.56 7.22
N GLU A 131 3.00 -13.87 6.57
CA GLU A 131 3.63 -12.66 7.09
C GLU A 131 2.63 -11.50 7.18
N SER A 132 1.93 -11.19 6.08
CA SER A 132 0.95 -10.10 6.08
C SER A 132 -0.23 -10.40 6.99
N ARG A 133 -0.65 -11.67 7.11
CA ARG A 133 -1.64 -12.09 8.11
C ARG A 133 -1.16 -11.86 9.54
N ALA A 134 0.09 -12.19 9.86
CA ALA A 134 0.66 -11.95 11.18
C ALA A 134 0.79 -10.45 11.49
N CYS A 135 1.09 -9.62 10.49
CA CYS A 135 1.06 -8.17 10.63
C CYS A 135 -0.37 -7.65 10.86
N LEU A 136 -1.34 -8.15 10.09
CA LEU A 136 -2.74 -7.79 10.25
C LEU A 136 -3.28 -8.18 11.62
N SER A 137 -2.96 -9.37 12.14
CA SER A 137 -3.43 -9.83 13.45
C SER A 137 -2.88 -9.00 14.62
N LYS A 138 -1.75 -8.30 14.43
CA LYS A 138 -1.16 -7.40 15.43
C LYS A 138 -1.74 -5.98 15.39
N SER A 139 -2.46 -5.63 14.32
CA SER A 139 -3.09 -4.31 14.20
C SER A 139 -4.38 -4.23 15.03
N GLU A 140 -4.69 -3.04 15.49
CA GLU A 140 -5.91 -2.72 16.23
C GLU A 140 -7.09 -2.54 15.25
N VAL A 141 -8.28 -3.03 15.61
CA VAL A 141 -9.52 -2.75 14.89
C VAL A 141 -10.16 -1.52 15.53
N LEU A 142 -10.21 -0.41 14.80
CA LEU A 142 -10.83 0.83 15.26
C LEU A 142 -12.33 0.84 14.98
N MET A 143 -12.73 0.28 13.84
CA MET A 143 -14.14 0.11 13.44
C MET A 143 -14.27 -1.19 12.64
N SER A 144 -15.40 -1.87 12.80
CA SER A 144 -15.75 -3.08 12.08
C SER A 144 -17.24 -3.03 11.80
N ALA A 145 -17.61 -3.14 10.52
CA ALA A 145 -19.00 -3.06 10.11
C ALA A 145 -19.31 -4.09 9.01
N PRO A 146 -20.42 -4.85 9.15
CA PRO A 146 -20.98 -5.53 8.00
C PRO A 146 -21.55 -4.48 7.04
N ILE A 147 -21.57 -4.80 5.76
CA ILE A 147 -22.19 -4.00 4.73
C ILE A 147 -23.48 -4.68 4.32
N ASP A 148 -24.56 -3.90 4.21
CA ASP A 148 -25.83 -4.39 3.72
C ASP A 148 -25.72 -4.66 2.21
N GLY A 149 -25.74 -5.95 1.84
CA GLY A 149 -25.60 -6.40 0.46
C GLY A 149 -24.17 -6.75 0.06
N GLU A 150 -23.95 -6.95 -1.24
CA GLU A 150 -22.64 -7.24 -1.80
C GLU A 150 -22.06 -5.98 -2.46
N CYS A 151 -20.94 -5.48 -1.94
CA CYS A 151 -20.14 -4.45 -2.60
C CYS A 151 -18.97 -5.09 -3.35
N ASP A 152 -18.45 -4.41 -4.36
CA ASP A 152 -17.33 -4.90 -5.16
C ASP A 152 -16.11 -3.99 -5.02
N LEU A 153 -14.91 -4.57 -5.07
CA LEU A 153 -13.64 -3.82 -5.04
C LEU A 153 -13.58 -2.69 -6.09
N GLU A 154 -14.33 -2.78 -7.19
CA GLU A 154 -14.47 -1.70 -8.16
C GLU A 154 -14.98 -0.39 -7.55
N PHE A 155 -15.88 -0.45 -6.55
CA PHE A 155 -16.34 0.72 -5.80
C PHE A 155 -15.18 1.39 -5.05
N ILE A 156 -14.35 0.61 -4.35
CA ILE A 156 -13.19 1.10 -3.60
C ILE A 156 -12.16 1.70 -4.57
N LEU A 157 -11.91 1.04 -5.69
CA LEU A 157 -11.04 1.55 -6.76
C LEU A 157 -11.55 2.88 -7.34
N ALA A 158 -12.87 3.04 -7.50
CA ALA A 158 -13.47 4.30 -7.95
C ALA A 158 -13.26 5.43 -6.93
N VAL A 159 -13.38 5.16 -5.62
CA VAL A 159 -13.07 6.15 -4.57
C VAL A 159 -11.59 6.54 -4.61
N CYS A 160 -10.67 5.58 -4.73
CA CYS A 160 -9.24 5.87 -4.90
C CYS A 160 -8.98 6.76 -6.13
N CYS A 161 -9.61 6.47 -7.26
CA CYS A 161 -9.54 7.32 -8.46
C CYS A 161 -10.05 8.75 -8.20
N GLY A 162 -11.17 8.87 -7.47
CA GLY A 162 -11.72 10.15 -7.03
C GLY A 162 -10.74 10.95 -6.17
N ILE A 163 -10.12 10.31 -5.17
CA ILE A 163 -9.12 10.95 -4.30
C ILE A 163 -7.92 11.42 -5.13
N GLN A 164 -7.37 10.58 -6.01
CA GLN A 164 -6.19 10.91 -6.83
C GLN A 164 -6.45 12.01 -7.87
N SER A 165 -7.69 12.15 -8.33
CA SER A 165 -8.08 13.22 -9.26
C SER A 165 -8.53 14.51 -8.56
N HIS A 166 -8.83 14.45 -7.26
CA HIS A 166 -9.26 15.61 -6.50
C HIS A 166 -8.12 16.62 -6.34
N ARG A 167 -8.41 17.91 -6.54
CA ARG A 167 -7.39 18.98 -6.57
C ARG A 167 -6.54 19.02 -5.29
N GLU A 168 -7.16 18.81 -4.15
CA GLU A 168 -6.53 18.92 -2.84
C GLU A 168 -6.18 17.55 -2.25
N ALA A 169 -7.12 16.60 -2.35
CA ALA A 169 -6.99 15.30 -1.69
C ALA A 169 -5.99 14.36 -2.39
N LYS A 170 -5.55 14.70 -3.61
CA LYS A 170 -4.51 13.94 -4.33
C LYS A 170 -3.15 13.99 -3.64
N SER A 171 -2.83 15.02 -2.86
CA SER A 171 -1.57 15.05 -2.12
C SER A 171 -1.70 14.26 -0.82
N TYR A 172 -0.57 13.78 -0.31
CA TYR A 172 -0.44 13.25 1.03
C TYR A 172 0.12 14.34 1.94
N SER A 173 -0.69 14.84 2.87
CA SER A 173 -0.25 15.70 3.96
C SER A 173 -0.60 15.04 5.28
N LEU A 174 0.34 15.00 6.22
CA LEU A 174 0.09 14.51 7.56
C LEU A 174 -0.99 15.33 8.30
N LEU A 175 -1.26 16.56 7.85
CA LEU A 175 -2.26 17.46 8.46
C LEU A 175 -3.68 17.23 7.95
N HIS A 176 -3.87 16.87 6.67
CA HIS A 176 -5.18 16.86 6.03
C HIS A 176 -5.53 15.54 5.31
N TYR A 177 -4.66 15.07 4.41
CA TYR A 177 -4.96 14.03 3.42
C TYR A 177 -4.11 12.76 3.59
N ASN A 178 -3.93 12.36 4.84
CA ASN A 178 -3.12 11.21 5.25
C ASN A 178 -3.91 9.89 5.21
N CYS A 179 -3.33 8.86 5.82
CA CYS A 179 -3.93 7.53 5.97
C CYS A 179 -5.25 7.50 6.78
N TYR A 180 -5.41 8.40 7.76
CA TYR A 180 -6.67 8.57 8.51
C TYR A 180 -7.77 9.12 7.60
N PHE A 181 -7.50 10.19 6.84
CA PHE A 181 -8.45 10.74 5.88
C PHE A 181 -8.92 9.68 4.87
N PHE A 182 -7.98 8.91 4.34
CA PHE A 182 -8.29 7.82 3.42
C PHE A 182 -9.21 6.77 4.04
N SER A 183 -8.89 6.32 5.25
CA SER A 183 -9.66 5.28 5.95
C SER A 183 -11.06 5.75 6.37
N TRP A 184 -11.28 7.05 6.54
CA TRP A 184 -12.59 7.64 6.83
C TRP A 184 -13.39 8.00 5.58
N THR A 185 -12.74 8.09 4.43
CA THR A 185 -13.40 8.36 3.14
C THR A 185 -13.98 7.08 2.53
N LEU A 186 -13.43 5.92 2.88
CA LEU A 186 -13.88 4.58 2.50
C LEU A 186 -14.85 3.97 3.53
#